data_AF-A0A7S2IE96-F1
#
_entry.id   AF-A0A7S2IE96-F1
#
_cell.length_a   1.000
_cell.length_b   1.000
_cell.length_c   1.000
_cell.angle_alpha   90.00
_cell.angle_beta   90.00
_cell.angle_gamma   90.00
#
_symmetry.space_group_name_H-M   'P 1'
#
loop_
_entity.id
_entity.type
_entity.pdbx_description
1 polymer ?
#
loop_
_entity_poly.entity_id
_entity_poly.type
_entity_poly.pdbx_seq_one_letter_code
_entity_poly.pdbx_strand_id
1 'polypeptide(L)'
;HTMTCKGAGTLTRIKWSPFQQFCLMPTGNTVGAKIQLWDCEDRNQAVHFCVPSPDADDEIHWAGNEDQNLCLTSVDGTKIELRWCEQKDTQVWRVSPDGRIRLAVDPSKCLDVPNGVPVKGHVLELWGCPATAALLQEDIVFSFDTTTVTSTTISSTTTTTITTTITTSTTTRTSTTTTSTTTMTSSTTTATSTTITSSTTTTTTVSTTTITMTSTTATTTTTTTTDQGCIWDDWGNWSDCDVTCHQYKDRRIRVQPGEWGIPCDGEATEMRRCTDSENCRRATQRAVARGWKHPEL
;
A
#
# COMPACT_ATOMS: atom_id res chain seq x y z
N HIS A 1 23.37 -2.42 13.90
CA HIS A 1 23.19 -1.39 12.88
C HIS A 1 21.72 -1.02 12.86
N THR A 2 21.37 0.22 13.17
CA THR A 2 20.03 0.77 12.98
C THR A 2 19.90 1.15 11.52
N MET A 3 18.97 0.53 10.79
CA MET A 3 18.66 0.90 9.42
C MET A 3 18.01 2.30 9.42
N THR A 4 18.50 3.19 8.57
CA THR A 4 17.97 4.55 8.38
C THR A 4 18.14 4.95 6.93
N CYS A 5 17.20 5.69 6.35
CA CYS A 5 17.35 6.20 5.00
C CYS A 5 18.47 7.24 4.91
N LYS A 6 19.32 7.17 3.88
CA LYS A 6 20.39 8.13 3.63
C LYS A 6 19.88 9.48 3.12
N GLY A 7 18.69 9.52 2.54
CA GLY A 7 18.06 10.71 1.98
C GLY A 7 16.67 10.97 2.53
N ALA A 8 15.92 11.82 1.83
CA ALA A 8 14.50 12.00 2.11
C ALA A 8 13.76 10.68 1.84
N GLY A 9 12.96 10.23 2.81
CA GLY A 9 12.22 8.99 2.69
C GLY A 9 11.91 8.37 4.05
N THR A 10 10.92 7.51 4.07
CA THR A 10 10.53 6.75 5.25
C THR A 10 11.02 5.32 5.10
N LEU A 11 11.81 4.85 6.06
CA LEU A 11 12.17 3.44 6.15
C LEU A 11 10.94 2.64 6.52
N THR A 12 10.54 1.71 5.66
CA THR A 12 9.31 0.94 5.84
C THR A 12 9.40 -0.38 5.09
N ARG A 13 8.53 -1.33 5.43
CA ARG A 13 8.26 -2.49 4.57
C ARG A 13 7.06 -2.19 3.69
N ILE A 14 7.16 -2.59 2.43
CA ILE A 14 6.06 -2.50 1.47
C ILE A 14 5.34 -3.84 1.52
N LYS A 15 4.18 -3.87 2.17
CA LYS A 15 3.34 -5.05 2.38
C LYS A 15 2.27 -5.11 1.30
N TRP A 16 1.93 -6.31 0.83
CA TRP A 16 0.75 -6.45 -0.01
C TRP A 16 -0.51 -6.32 0.84
N SER A 17 -1.40 -5.38 0.53
CA SER A 17 -2.47 -4.97 1.46
C SER A 17 -3.41 -6.08 1.90
N PRO A 18 -3.89 -6.97 1.00
CA PRO A 18 -4.77 -8.09 1.39
C PRO A 18 -4.03 -9.18 2.16
N PHE A 19 -2.71 -9.28 2.00
CA PHE A 19 -1.87 -10.31 2.62
C PHE A 19 -0.65 -9.69 3.28
N GLN A 20 -0.87 -9.00 4.41
CA GLN A 20 0.15 -8.23 5.15
C GLN A 20 1.36 -9.06 5.64
N GLN A 21 1.27 -10.38 5.59
CA GLN A 21 2.39 -11.29 5.85
C GLN A 21 3.41 -11.34 4.71
N PHE A 22 3.07 -10.84 3.52
CA PHE A 22 3.95 -10.77 2.37
C PHE A 22 4.45 -9.34 2.15
N CYS A 23 5.76 -9.23 2.08
CA CYS A 23 6.48 -8.01 1.76
C CYS A 23 7.23 -8.13 0.45
N LEU A 24 7.44 -6.98 -0.19
CA LEU A 24 8.41 -6.88 -1.28
C LEU A 24 9.79 -7.30 -0.76
N MET A 25 10.48 -8.09 -1.55
CA MET A 25 11.86 -8.47 -1.30
C MET A 25 12.59 -8.66 -2.62
N PRO A 26 13.85 -8.19 -2.75
CA PRO A 26 14.67 -8.58 -3.89
C PRO A 26 15.00 -10.09 -3.88
N THR A 27 15.11 -10.72 -5.04
CA THR A 27 15.57 -12.12 -5.18
C THR A 27 17.05 -12.31 -4.82
N GLY A 28 17.79 -11.22 -4.69
CA GLY A 28 19.20 -11.19 -4.36
C GLY A 28 19.67 -9.77 -4.06
N ASN A 29 20.93 -9.61 -3.69
CA ASN A 29 21.53 -8.36 -3.25
C ASN A 29 22.38 -7.66 -4.32
N THR A 30 22.11 -7.95 -5.60
CA THR A 30 22.89 -7.42 -6.74
C THR A 30 21.99 -6.77 -7.78
N VAL A 31 22.60 -5.99 -8.67
CA VAL A 31 21.93 -5.41 -9.84
C VAL A 31 21.29 -6.52 -10.68
N GLY A 32 20.04 -6.31 -11.08
CA GLY A 32 19.24 -7.28 -11.83
C GLY A 32 18.47 -8.27 -10.95
N ALA A 33 18.59 -8.19 -9.62
CA ALA A 33 17.69 -8.91 -8.72
C ALA A 33 16.25 -8.45 -8.98
N LYS A 34 15.34 -9.41 -9.18
CA LYS A 34 13.92 -9.15 -9.39
C LYS A 34 13.26 -8.87 -8.05
N ILE A 35 12.07 -8.26 -8.07
CA ILE A 35 11.27 -8.06 -6.87
C ILE A 35 10.24 -9.17 -6.75
N GLN A 36 10.14 -9.79 -5.58
CA GLN A 36 9.24 -10.90 -5.29
C GLN A 36 8.48 -10.67 -3.99
N LEU A 37 7.38 -11.40 -3.80
CA LEU A 37 6.72 -11.55 -2.51
C LEU A 37 7.51 -12.49 -1.61
N TRP A 38 7.71 -12.11 -0.35
CA TRP A 38 8.36 -12.95 0.66
C TRP A 38 7.80 -12.69 2.05
N ASP A 39 8.16 -13.55 3.02
CA ASP A 39 7.76 -13.37 4.42
C ASP A 39 8.17 -12.00 4.97
N CYS A 40 7.20 -11.31 5.55
CA CYS A 40 7.37 -9.96 6.05
C CYS A 40 7.91 -9.93 7.48
N GLU A 41 9.18 -10.27 7.65
CA GLU A 41 9.83 -10.35 8.95
C GLU A 41 10.61 -9.08 9.32
N ASP A 42 10.39 -8.52 10.51
CA ASP A 42 11.09 -7.30 10.99
C ASP A 42 12.62 -7.48 11.02
N ARG A 43 13.10 -8.69 11.32
CA ARG A 43 14.53 -8.99 11.43
C ARG A 43 15.21 -9.14 10.07
N ASN A 44 14.42 -9.33 9.01
CA ASN A 44 14.95 -9.46 7.66
C ASN A 44 15.16 -8.07 7.06
N GLN A 45 16.41 -7.64 6.95
CA GLN A 45 16.73 -6.33 6.38
C GLN A 45 16.38 -6.24 4.89
N ALA A 46 16.29 -7.36 4.18
CA ALA A 46 16.00 -7.38 2.75
C ALA A 46 14.58 -6.92 2.38
N VAL A 47 13.63 -6.93 3.33
CA VAL A 47 12.23 -6.50 3.08
C VAL A 47 12.00 -5.00 3.32
N HIS A 48 13.04 -4.26 3.68
CA HIS A 48 12.93 -2.84 3.99
C HIS A 48 13.33 -1.97 2.80
N PHE A 49 12.59 -0.89 2.60
CA PHE A 49 12.78 0.09 1.55
C PHE A 49 12.70 1.49 2.15
N CYS A 50 13.41 2.42 1.51
CA CYS A 50 13.24 3.84 1.72
C CYS A 50 12.28 4.35 0.66
N VAL A 51 11.06 4.63 1.11
CA VAL A 51 9.95 5.05 0.26
C VAL A 51 9.82 6.57 0.35
N PRO A 52 9.63 7.30 -0.77
CA PRO A 52 9.48 8.74 -0.73
C PRO A 52 8.21 9.16 0.00
N SER A 53 8.13 10.45 0.34
CA SER A 53 6.92 11.02 0.93
C SER A 53 5.71 10.75 0.03
N PRO A 54 4.50 10.55 0.61
CA PRO A 54 3.29 10.37 -0.19
C PRO A 54 3.13 11.48 -1.23
N ASP A 55 2.69 11.10 -2.44
CA ASP A 55 2.48 11.97 -3.61
C ASP A 55 3.73 12.64 -4.22
N ALA A 56 4.92 12.44 -3.64
CA ALA A 56 6.17 12.80 -4.28
C ALA A 56 6.53 11.83 -5.42
N ASP A 57 7.10 12.37 -6.49
CA ASP A 57 7.70 11.58 -7.58
C ASP A 57 9.19 11.48 -7.28
N ASP A 58 9.63 10.31 -6.81
CA ASP A 58 11.04 10.09 -6.44
C ASP A 58 11.41 8.59 -6.52
N GLU A 59 12.69 8.28 -6.32
CA GLU A 59 13.21 6.92 -6.32
C GLU A 59 12.79 6.15 -5.04
N ILE A 60 12.55 4.84 -5.18
CA ILE A 60 12.39 3.91 -4.04
C ILE A 60 13.71 3.16 -3.87
N HIS A 61 14.43 3.43 -2.79
CA HIS A 61 15.73 2.80 -2.53
C HIS A 61 15.55 1.50 -1.73
N TRP A 62 16.26 0.45 -2.10
CA TRP A 62 16.37 -0.74 -1.27
C TRP A 62 17.24 -0.45 -0.05
N ALA A 63 16.71 -0.73 1.15
CA ALA A 63 17.43 -0.44 2.39
C ALA A 63 18.29 -1.62 2.86
N GLY A 64 18.19 -2.79 2.22
CA GLY A 64 18.91 -4.00 2.62
C GLY A 64 20.41 -4.01 2.32
N ASN A 65 20.94 -2.98 1.64
CA ASN A 65 22.37 -2.74 1.53
C ASN A 65 22.80 -1.44 2.25
N GLU A 66 24.01 -1.44 2.80
CA GLU A 66 24.57 -0.28 3.51
C GLU A 66 24.64 0.97 2.63
N ASP A 67 24.83 0.78 1.32
CA ASP A 67 24.99 1.88 0.39
C ASP A 67 23.70 2.54 -0.05
N GLN A 68 22.56 1.84 0.00
CA GLN A 68 21.24 2.30 -0.47
C GLN A 68 21.28 2.88 -1.89
N ASN A 69 22.17 2.34 -2.71
CA ASN A 69 22.42 2.76 -4.09
C ASN A 69 21.73 1.86 -5.11
N LEU A 70 20.87 0.94 -4.66
CA LEU A 70 20.02 0.13 -5.53
C LEU A 70 18.57 0.61 -5.42
N CYS A 71 17.99 0.98 -6.55
CA CYS A 71 16.66 1.53 -6.66
C CYS A 71 15.72 0.58 -7.40
N LEU A 72 14.45 0.60 -7.01
CA LEU A 72 13.37 -0.07 -7.70
C LEU A 72 13.25 0.48 -9.12
N THR A 73 13.35 -0.37 -10.14
CA THR A 73 13.47 0.06 -11.53
C THR A 73 12.56 -0.75 -12.43
N SER A 74 11.76 -0.05 -13.25
CA SER A 74 11.05 -0.67 -14.38
C SER A 74 12.02 -1.01 -15.50
N VAL A 75 11.98 -2.25 -15.98
CA VAL A 75 12.85 -2.78 -17.03
C VAL A 75 11.98 -3.48 -18.08
N ASP A 76 12.25 -3.25 -19.37
CA ASP A 76 11.51 -3.85 -20.49
C ASP A 76 9.98 -3.68 -20.42
N GLY A 77 9.50 -2.62 -19.76
CA GLY A 77 8.07 -2.23 -19.68
C GLY A 77 7.17 -3.11 -18.82
N THR A 78 7.65 -4.26 -18.32
CA THR A 78 6.86 -5.21 -17.52
C THR A 78 7.60 -5.73 -16.30
N LYS A 79 8.94 -5.75 -16.33
CA LYS A 79 9.76 -6.31 -15.25
C LYS A 79 10.13 -5.23 -14.25
N ILE A 80 10.33 -5.65 -13.01
CA ILE A 80 10.79 -4.78 -11.94
C ILE A 80 12.02 -5.41 -11.29
N GLU A 81 13.12 -4.66 -11.28
CA GLU A 81 14.43 -5.12 -10.81
C GLU A 81 15.10 -4.04 -9.95
N LEU A 82 16.10 -4.45 -9.17
CA LEU A 82 17.07 -3.54 -8.58
C LEU A 82 18.10 -3.11 -9.64
N ARG A 83 18.28 -1.79 -9.80
CA ARG A 83 19.38 -1.20 -10.59
C ARG A 83 20.07 -0.12 -9.77
N TRP A 84 21.26 0.30 -10.20
CA TRP A 84 21.90 1.48 -9.62
C TRP A 84 20.96 2.67 -9.70
N CYS A 85 20.86 3.44 -8.63
CA CYS A 85 20.09 4.69 -8.61
C CYS A 85 20.75 5.71 -9.53
N GLU A 86 20.05 6.12 -10.59
CA GLU A 86 20.56 6.97 -11.67
C GLU A 86 19.62 8.14 -12.01
N GLN A 87 18.56 8.36 -11.22
CA GLN A 87 17.53 9.40 -11.44
C GLN A 87 16.89 9.30 -12.82
N LYS A 88 16.71 8.07 -13.30
CA LYS A 88 16.02 7.80 -14.56
C LYS A 88 14.51 7.81 -14.36
N ASP A 89 13.78 8.23 -15.38
CA ASP A 89 12.32 8.20 -15.42
C ASP A 89 11.72 6.81 -15.11
N THR A 90 12.43 5.73 -15.48
CA THR A 90 12.09 4.33 -15.13
C THR A 90 12.29 3.96 -13.66
N GLN A 91 12.88 4.84 -12.85
CA GLN A 91 13.18 4.64 -11.42
C GLN A 91 12.37 5.57 -10.52
N VAL A 92 11.57 6.47 -11.11
CA VAL A 92 10.75 7.44 -10.37
C VAL A 92 9.36 6.85 -10.17
N TRP A 93 8.93 6.79 -8.91
CA TRP A 93 7.65 6.21 -8.49
C TRP A 93 6.84 7.21 -7.70
N ARG A 94 5.51 7.18 -7.87
CA ARG A 94 4.55 7.88 -7.03
C ARG A 94 3.86 6.89 -6.11
N VAL A 95 4.03 7.06 -4.81
CA VAL A 95 3.25 6.34 -3.81
C VAL A 95 2.02 7.15 -3.45
N SER A 96 0.85 6.63 -3.79
CA SER A 96 -0.43 7.28 -3.54
C SER A 96 -1.02 6.89 -2.19
N PRO A 97 -1.85 7.75 -1.56
CA PRO A 97 -2.53 7.44 -0.30
C PRO A 97 -3.45 6.21 -0.34
N ASP A 98 -3.88 5.81 -1.54
CA ASP A 98 -4.68 4.62 -1.79
C ASP A 98 -3.84 3.32 -1.84
N GLY A 99 -2.53 3.40 -1.54
CA GLY A 99 -1.63 2.26 -1.49
C GLY A 99 -1.01 1.89 -2.84
N ARG A 100 -1.33 2.58 -3.93
CA ARG A 100 -0.77 2.26 -5.25
C ARG A 100 0.60 2.89 -5.45
N ILE A 101 1.52 2.10 -6.00
CA ILE A 101 2.88 2.53 -6.37
C ILE A 101 2.94 2.62 -7.89
N ARG A 102 2.79 3.84 -8.42
CA ARG A 102 2.71 4.13 -9.86
C ARG A 102 4.07 4.50 -10.42
N LEU A 103 4.35 4.08 -11.65
CA LEU A 103 5.49 4.58 -12.39
C LEU A 103 5.23 6.04 -12.80
N ALA A 104 6.11 6.98 -12.45
CA ALA A 104 5.83 8.39 -12.66
C ALA A 104 5.76 8.77 -14.16
N VAL A 105 6.61 8.15 -14.99
CA VAL A 105 6.62 8.37 -16.44
C VAL A 105 5.42 7.75 -17.16
N ASP A 106 4.80 6.72 -16.58
CA ASP A 106 3.57 6.11 -17.10
C ASP A 106 2.61 5.77 -15.93
N PRO A 107 1.78 6.74 -15.48
CA PRO A 107 0.86 6.53 -14.37
C PRO A 107 -0.25 5.50 -14.64
N SER A 108 -0.39 5.02 -15.88
CA SER A 108 -1.25 3.89 -16.24
C SER A 108 -0.64 2.54 -15.86
N LYS A 109 0.54 2.55 -15.25
CA LYS A 109 1.28 1.40 -14.80
C LYS A 109 1.58 1.49 -13.31
N CYS A 110 1.22 0.44 -12.56
CA CYS A 110 1.61 0.29 -11.17
C CYS A 110 2.32 -1.04 -10.92
N LEU A 111 3.05 -1.05 -9.81
CA LEU A 111 3.49 -2.27 -9.17
C LEU A 111 2.28 -3.19 -8.95
N ASP A 112 2.41 -4.44 -9.38
CA ASP A 112 1.34 -5.42 -9.42
C ASP A 112 1.85 -6.78 -8.95
N VAL A 113 1.04 -7.47 -8.17
CA VAL A 113 1.22 -8.89 -7.87
C VAL A 113 0.52 -9.68 -8.97
N PRO A 114 1.26 -10.35 -9.89
CA PRO A 114 0.66 -10.90 -11.09
C PRO A 114 -0.53 -11.82 -10.80
N ASN A 115 -1.71 -11.43 -11.30
CA ASN A 115 -2.98 -12.14 -11.13
C ASN A 115 -3.45 -12.27 -9.66
N GLY A 116 -2.96 -11.44 -8.74
CA GLY A 116 -3.30 -11.46 -7.33
C GLY A 116 -2.98 -12.78 -6.62
N VAL A 117 -1.81 -13.36 -6.90
CA VAL A 117 -1.41 -14.66 -6.35
C VAL A 117 -0.55 -14.50 -5.07
N PRO A 118 -1.03 -14.89 -3.88
CA PRO A 118 -0.34 -14.76 -2.59
C PRO A 118 0.66 -15.87 -2.32
N VAL A 119 1.75 -15.88 -3.08
CA VAL A 119 2.76 -16.94 -2.97
C VAL A 119 4.16 -16.37 -2.80
N LYS A 120 4.95 -17.01 -1.94
CA LYS A 120 6.36 -16.70 -1.75
C LYS A 120 7.13 -16.92 -3.05
N GLY A 121 8.11 -16.05 -3.28
CA GLY A 121 8.91 -16.07 -4.48
C GLY A 121 8.20 -15.60 -5.75
N HIS A 122 6.90 -15.25 -5.66
CA HIS A 122 6.17 -14.75 -6.82
C HIS A 122 6.71 -13.38 -7.21
N VAL A 123 7.27 -13.29 -8.41
CA VAL A 123 7.92 -12.07 -8.91
C VAL A 123 6.86 -11.06 -9.32
N LEU A 124 6.99 -9.83 -8.82
CA LEU A 124 6.08 -8.73 -9.14
C LEU A 124 6.30 -8.22 -10.56
N GLU A 125 5.28 -7.60 -11.12
CA GLU A 125 5.31 -7.02 -12.46
C GLU A 125 4.81 -5.58 -12.47
N LEU A 126 4.96 -4.95 -13.64
CA LEU A 126 4.38 -3.65 -13.94
C LEU A 126 3.12 -3.86 -14.79
N TRP A 127 1.95 -3.60 -14.22
CA TRP A 127 0.67 -3.85 -14.89
C TRP A 127 -0.28 -2.66 -14.82
N GLY A 128 -1.44 -2.80 -15.48
CA GLY A 128 -2.43 -1.74 -15.66
C GLY A 128 -2.87 -1.12 -14.33
N CYS A 129 -2.87 0.21 -14.31
CA CYS A 129 -3.22 1.04 -13.18
C CYS A 129 -4.47 1.86 -13.47
N PRO A 130 -5.67 1.39 -13.08
CA PRO A 130 -6.89 2.17 -13.28
C PRO A 130 -6.82 3.49 -12.51
N ALA A 131 -7.54 4.52 -12.96
CA ALA A 131 -7.51 5.83 -12.30
C ALA A 131 -8.04 5.79 -10.86
N THR A 132 -9.09 5.01 -10.60
CA THR A 132 -9.64 4.78 -9.26
C THR A 132 -9.15 3.45 -8.71
N ALA A 133 -8.93 3.37 -7.39
CA ALA A 133 -8.78 2.08 -6.74
C ALA A 133 -10.10 1.34 -6.93
N ALA A 134 -10.13 0.43 -7.90
CA ALA A 134 -11.27 -0.46 -8.05
C ALA A 134 -11.26 -1.38 -6.83
N LEU A 135 -12.35 -1.44 -6.09
CA LEU A 135 -12.50 -2.31 -4.90
C LEU A 135 -12.30 -3.82 -5.21
N LEU A 136 -12.08 -4.17 -6.48
CA LEU A 136 -11.83 -5.54 -6.94
C LEU A 136 -10.37 -5.78 -7.37
N GLN A 137 -9.54 -4.74 -7.53
CA GLN A 137 -8.15 -4.89 -7.96
C GLN A 137 -7.21 -4.66 -6.77
N GLU A 138 -7.17 -5.66 -5.90
CA GLU A 138 -6.39 -5.60 -4.66
C GLU A 138 -4.91 -5.98 -4.85
N ASP A 139 -4.56 -6.57 -5.98
CA ASP A 139 -3.23 -7.02 -6.39
C ASP A 139 -2.25 -5.87 -6.70
N ILE A 140 -2.74 -4.63 -6.80
CA ILE A 140 -1.95 -3.40 -6.98
C ILE A 140 -1.91 -2.50 -5.74
N VAL A 141 -2.49 -2.95 -4.62
CA VAL A 141 -2.65 -2.12 -3.41
C VAL A 141 -1.68 -2.59 -2.34
N PHE A 142 -0.83 -1.66 -1.88
CA PHE A 142 0.19 -1.92 -0.87
C PHE A 142 -0.03 -1.06 0.37
N SER A 143 0.42 -1.59 1.50
CA SER A 143 0.46 -0.90 2.76
C SER A 143 1.90 -0.75 3.20
N PHE A 144 2.12 0.22 4.07
CA PHE A 144 3.42 0.55 4.60
C PHE A 144 3.35 0.41 6.12
N ASP A 145 4.48 0.13 6.77
CA ASP A 145 4.54 0.25 8.23
C ASP A 145 4.13 1.67 8.60
N THR A 146 3.02 1.80 9.31
CA THR A 146 2.61 3.07 9.88
C THR A 146 3.63 3.43 10.95
N THR A 147 4.37 4.52 10.75
CA THR A 147 4.92 5.21 11.91
C THR A 147 3.69 5.69 12.69
N THR A 148 3.47 5.13 13.88
CA THR A 148 2.54 5.73 14.83
C THR A 148 3.14 7.09 15.19
N VAL A 149 2.83 8.11 14.39
CA VAL A 149 2.96 9.49 14.84
C VAL A 149 1.85 9.62 15.86
N THR A 150 2.19 9.43 17.13
CA THR A 150 1.43 10.01 18.23
C THR A 150 1.45 11.51 17.98
N SER A 151 0.48 11.98 17.19
CA SER A 151 0.15 13.39 17.12
C SER A 151 -0.43 13.72 18.49
N THR A 152 0.44 13.99 19.44
CA THR A 152 0.08 14.70 20.66
C THR A 152 -0.34 16.10 20.18
N THR A 153 -1.61 16.27 19.86
CA THR A 153 -2.21 17.59 19.76
C THR A 153 -2.09 18.22 21.13
N ILE A 154 -1.01 18.99 21.34
CA ILE A 154 -0.95 19.95 22.42
C ILE A 154 -1.93 21.04 22.01
N SER A 155 -3.16 20.93 22.50
CA SER A 155 -4.08 22.07 22.56
C SER A 155 -3.44 23.11 23.46
N SER A 156 -2.67 24.03 22.88
CA SER A 156 -2.30 25.27 23.54
C SER A 156 -3.53 26.17 23.53
N THR A 157 -4.27 26.19 24.64
CA THR A 157 -5.29 27.20 24.89
C THR A 157 -4.60 28.54 25.14
N THR A 158 -4.52 29.40 24.14
CA THR A 158 -4.20 30.82 24.32
C THR A 158 -5.44 31.52 24.85
N THR A 159 -5.52 31.68 26.18
CA THR A 159 -6.53 32.52 26.83
C THR A 159 -6.29 33.97 26.43
N THR A 160 -7.13 34.49 25.53
CA THR A 160 -7.13 35.91 25.18
C THR A 160 -8.16 36.60 26.05
N THR A 161 -7.71 37.36 27.04
CA THR A 161 -8.59 38.16 27.92
C THR A 161 -9.11 39.37 27.13
N ILE A 162 -10.38 39.33 26.73
CA ILE A 162 -11.07 40.48 26.12
C ILE A 162 -11.75 41.27 27.23
N THR A 163 -11.18 42.43 27.58
CA THR A 163 -11.79 43.39 28.50
C THR A 163 -12.83 44.20 27.73
N THR A 164 -14.11 43.93 27.97
CA THR A 164 -15.23 44.65 27.34
C THR A 164 -15.67 45.80 28.24
N THR A 165 -15.43 47.04 27.84
CA THR A 165 -15.90 48.24 28.54
C THR A 165 -17.36 48.49 28.18
N ILE A 166 -18.27 48.40 29.15
CA ILE A 166 -19.71 48.64 28.96
C ILE A 166 -19.98 50.14 29.07
N THR A 167 -20.45 50.77 27.99
CA THR A 167 -21.00 52.13 28.01
C THR A 167 -22.52 52.06 27.95
N THR A 168 -23.17 52.44 29.04
CA THR A 168 -24.63 52.49 29.19
C THR A 168 -25.19 53.72 28.51
N SER A 169 -26.16 53.54 27.60
CA SER A 169 -27.04 54.60 27.13
C SER A 169 -28.49 54.13 27.26
N THR A 170 -29.27 54.89 28.03
CA THR A 170 -30.69 54.68 28.33
C THR A 170 -31.53 55.38 27.29
N THR A 171 -32.56 54.72 26.75
CA THR A 171 -33.60 55.40 25.98
C THR A 171 -34.97 54.81 26.31
N THR A 172 -35.81 55.68 26.85
CA THR A 172 -37.17 55.44 27.35
C THR A 172 -38.15 55.39 26.18
N ARG A 173 -39.04 54.38 26.15
CA ARG A 173 -40.08 54.23 25.10
C ARG A 173 -41.44 54.66 25.66
N THR A 174 -41.99 55.74 25.14
CA THR A 174 -43.38 56.17 25.38
C THR A 174 -44.21 55.84 24.14
N SER A 175 -45.38 55.26 24.36
CA SER A 175 -46.34 54.82 23.33
C SER A 175 -47.36 55.91 23.00
N THR A 176 -47.51 56.21 21.71
CA THR A 176 -48.71 56.88 21.16
C THR A 176 -49.07 56.33 19.78
N THR A 177 -50.38 56.18 19.58
CA THR A 177 -51.05 55.62 18.41
C THR A 177 -51.46 56.77 17.47
N THR A 178 -51.17 56.68 16.17
CA THR A 178 -51.87 57.50 15.16
C THR A 178 -52.00 56.77 13.82
N THR A 179 -53.20 56.87 13.26
CA THR A 179 -53.70 56.23 12.04
C THR A 179 -53.45 57.11 10.80
N SER A 180 -53.30 56.44 9.64
CA SER A 180 -53.56 56.91 8.25
C SER A 180 -52.71 58.07 7.69
N THR A 181 -52.12 57.91 6.50
CA THR A 181 -52.70 58.26 5.18
C THR A 181 -51.64 58.08 4.07
N THR A 182 -52.09 57.71 2.89
CA THR A 182 -51.41 57.38 1.61
C THR A 182 -50.50 58.46 1.02
N THR A 183 -49.35 58.08 0.43
CA THR A 183 -48.90 58.61 -0.88
C THR A 183 -47.84 57.71 -1.53
N MET A 184 -47.97 57.48 -2.84
CA MET A 184 -47.07 56.69 -3.69
C MET A 184 -45.81 57.48 -4.03
N THR A 185 -44.61 56.90 -3.92
CA THR A 185 -43.54 57.11 -4.92
C THR A 185 -42.49 56.00 -4.88
N SER A 186 -42.10 55.60 -6.09
CA SER A 186 -41.22 54.50 -6.48
C SER A 186 -39.76 54.69 -6.07
N SER A 187 -39.05 53.60 -5.73
CA SER A 187 -37.79 53.20 -6.41
C SER A 187 -37.13 51.96 -5.79
N THR A 188 -36.92 50.98 -6.67
CA THR A 188 -35.86 49.95 -6.72
C THR A 188 -35.50 49.13 -5.48
N THR A 189 -36.08 47.92 -5.47
CA THR A 189 -35.55 46.70 -4.87
C THR A 189 -34.32 46.17 -5.61
N THR A 190 -33.30 45.73 -4.88
CA THR A 190 -32.59 44.47 -5.21
C THR A 190 -32.15 43.82 -3.90
N ALA A 191 -32.62 42.59 -3.72
CA ALA A 191 -32.55 41.81 -2.50
C ALA A 191 -31.25 41.00 -2.43
N THR A 192 -30.64 40.96 -1.25
CA THR A 192 -29.61 39.96 -0.90
C THR A 192 -30.28 38.87 -0.07
N SER A 193 -30.18 37.63 -0.54
CA SER A 193 -30.68 36.42 0.12
C SER A 193 -29.97 36.17 1.45
N THR A 194 -30.74 35.96 2.52
CA THR A 194 -30.27 35.32 3.75
C THR A 194 -30.74 33.87 3.77
N THR A 195 -29.77 32.96 3.71
CA THR A 195 -29.97 31.52 3.86
C THR A 195 -30.23 31.20 5.33
N ILE A 196 -31.37 30.57 5.62
CA ILE A 196 -31.72 30.07 6.95
C ILE A 196 -31.14 28.65 7.06
N THR A 197 -30.15 28.47 7.92
CA THR A 197 -29.63 27.13 8.28
C THR A 197 -30.31 26.66 9.55
N SER A 198 -31.16 25.65 9.43
CA SER A 198 -31.77 24.93 10.55
C SER A 198 -30.77 23.93 11.12
N SER A 199 -30.43 24.04 12.41
CA SER A 199 -29.69 23.03 13.16
C SER A 199 -30.68 22.17 13.95
N THR A 200 -30.63 20.86 13.71
CA THR A 200 -31.40 19.84 14.46
C THR A 200 -30.51 19.25 15.54
N THR A 201 -30.99 19.27 16.78
CA THR A 201 -30.30 18.71 17.95
C THR A 201 -30.82 17.30 18.22
N THR A 202 -30.00 16.28 18.03
CA THR A 202 -30.32 14.89 18.43
C THR A 202 -29.79 14.62 19.83
N THR A 203 -30.69 14.26 20.74
CA THR A 203 -30.39 13.86 22.12
C THR A 203 -30.24 12.34 22.20
N THR A 204 -29.06 11.85 22.62
CA THR A 204 -28.79 10.41 22.78
C THR A 204 -29.00 10.01 24.24
N THR A 205 -30.05 9.22 24.52
CA THR A 205 -30.30 8.61 25.83
C THR A 205 -29.58 7.27 25.93
N VAL A 206 -28.64 7.16 26.86
CA VAL A 206 -27.98 5.90 27.23
C VAL A 206 -28.92 5.09 28.13
N SER A 207 -29.31 3.90 27.67
CA SER A 207 -30.08 2.92 28.45
C SER A 207 -29.22 1.67 28.64
N THR A 208 -28.87 1.36 29.89
CA THR A 208 -28.15 0.14 30.27
C THR A 208 -29.15 -1.01 30.47
N THR A 209 -29.05 -2.05 29.63
CA THR A 209 -29.85 -3.26 29.74
C THR A 209 -29.00 -4.39 30.31
N THR A 210 -29.34 -4.88 31.49
CA THR A 210 -28.68 -6.03 32.13
C THR A 210 -29.22 -7.31 31.49
N ILE A 211 -28.35 -8.06 30.80
CA ILE A 211 -28.72 -9.29 30.09
C ILE A 211 -28.42 -10.50 30.97
N THR A 212 -29.45 -11.26 31.35
CA THR A 212 -29.35 -12.51 32.11
C THR A 212 -28.99 -13.65 31.16
N MET A 213 -27.83 -14.29 31.34
CA MET A 213 -27.43 -15.44 30.53
C MET A 213 -28.24 -16.68 30.90
N THR A 214 -29.05 -17.17 29.96
CA THR A 214 -29.67 -18.49 30.01
C THR A 214 -28.94 -19.39 29.01
N SER A 215 -28.20 -20.37 29.55
CA SER A 215 -27.50 -21.40 28.77
C SER A 215 -28.53 -22.28 28.05
N THR A 216 -28.60 -22.14 26.73
CA THR A 216 -29.34 -23.05 25.85
C THR A 216 -28.33 -23.74 24.94
N THR A 217 -28.20 -25.05 25.11
CA THR A 217 -27.31 -25.90 24.31
C THR A 217 -27.86 -26.01 22.89
N ALA A 218 -27.29 -25.26 21.95
CA ALA A 218 -27.60 -25.38 20.54
C ALA A 218 -26.85 -26.57 19.94
N THR A 219 -27.58 -27.56 19.45
CA THR A 219 -27.04 -28.70 18.69
C THR A 219 -26.62 -28.20 17.31
N THR A 220 -25.31 -28.00 17.12
CA THR A 220 -24.72 -27.62 15.84
C THR A 220 -24.91 -28.77 14.85
N THR A 221 -25.77 -28.56 13.86
CA THR A 221 -25.89 -29.45 12.71
C THR A 221 -24.71 -29.15 11.80
N THR A 222 -23.75 -30.07 11.70
CA THR A 222 -22.59 -29.97 10.82
C THR A 222 -23.04 -30.08 9.37
N THR A 223 -23.42 -28.95 8.77
CA THR A 223 -23.39 -28.81 7.32
C THR A 223 -21.92 -28.81 6.90
N THR A 224 -21.50 -29.91 6.26
CA THR A 224 -20.24 -30.01 5.52
C THR A 224 -20.29 -29.03 4.35
N THR A 225 -20.06 -27.74 4.59
CA THR A 225 -19.48 -26.87 3.59
C THR A 225 -18.06 -27.36 3.39
N THR A 226 -17.82 -28.01 2.27
CA THR A 226 -16.47 -28.27 1.79
C THR A 226 -15.74 -26.94 1.75
N ASP A 227 -14.91 -26.70 2.75
CA ASP A 227 -13.88 -25.68 2.71
C ASP A 227 -13.04 -25.98 1.46
N GLN A 228 -13.29 -25.24 0.38
CA GLN A 228 -12.48 -25.38 -0.83
C GLN A 228 -11.15 -24.72 -0.53
N GLY A 229 -10.22 -25.57 -0.05
CA GLY A 229 -8.81 -25.25 -0.02
C GLY A 229 -8.30 -24.97 -1.44
N CYS A 230 -7.30 -24.12 -1.51
CA CYS A 230 -6.66 -23.71 -2.74
C CYS A 230 -6.16 -24.91 -3.57
N ILE A 231 -6.40 -24.91 -4.89
CA ILE A 231 -5.96 -25.97 -5.81
C ILE A 231 -4.98 -25.40 -6.82
N TRP A 232 -3.80 -26.03 -6.94
CA TRP A 232 -2.81 -25.71 -7.96
C TRP A 232 -3.26 -26.16 -9.36
N ASP A 233 -2.87 -25.38 -10.36
CA ASP A 233 -2.83 -25.80 -11.75
C ASP A 233 -1.60 -26.67 -12.02
N ASP A 234 -1.54 -27.26 -13.21
CA ASP A 234 -0.36 -27.99 -13.65
C ASP A 234 0.86 -27.06 -13.73
N TRP A 235 2.04 -27.62 -13.50
CA TRP A 235 3.29 -26.90 -13.71
C TRP A 235 3.45 -26.51 -15.19
N GLY A 236 3.85 -25.27 -15.40
CA GLY A 236 4.37 -24.79 -16.67
C GLY A 236 5.67 -25.49 -17.06
N ASN A 237 6.10 -25.22 -18.29
CA ASN A 237 7.38 -25.71 -18.78
C ASN A 237 8.54 -25.01 -18.07
N TRP A 238 9.67 -25.70 -17.99
CA TRP A 238 10.91 -25.07 -17.54
C TRP A 238 11.37 -23.99 -18.53
N SER A 239 11.80 -22.86 -17.98
CA SER A 239 12.45 -21.79 -18.72
C SER A 239 13.80 -22.24 -19.27
N ASP A 240 14.33 -21.46 -20.21
CA ASP A 240 15.74 -21.52 -20.53
C ASP A 240 16.61 -21.19 -19.30
N CYS A 241 17.87 -21.63 -19.35
CA CYS A 241 18.84 -21.36 -18.30
C CYS A 241 19.26 -19.89 -18.31
N ASP A 242 19.19 -19.26 -17.13
CA ASP A 242 19.71 -17.92 -16.92
C ASP A 242 21.26 -17.91 -16.86
N VAL A 243 21.82 -16.70 -16.79
CA VAL A 243 23.28 -16.48 -16.72
C VAL A 243 23.91 -16.97 -15.41
N THR A 244 23.10 -17.31 -14.41
CA THR A 244 23.52 -17.88 -13.11
C THR A 244 23.33 -19.39 -13.03
N CYS A 245 22.94 -20.03 -14.14
CA CYS A 245 22.73 -21.46 -14.25
C CYS A 245 21.52 -22.02 -13.50
N HIS A 246 20.47 -21.20 -13.39
CA HIS A 246 19.18 -21.64 -12.88
C HIS A 246 18.12 -21.56 -13.99
N GLN A 247 17.16 -22.47 -13.90
CA GLN A 247 15.93 -22.47 -14.70
C GLN A 247 14.75 -22.57 -13.75
N TYR A 248 13.61 -22.05 -14.20
CA TYR A 248 12.43 -21.85 -13.38
C TYR A 248 11.23 -22.44 -14.11
N LYS A 249 10.28 -22.99 -13.38
CA LYS A 249 8.93 -23.23 -13.88
C LYS A 249 7.96 -22.67 -12.85
N ASP A 250 6.84 -22.17 -13.33
CA ASP A 250 5.76 -21.67 -12.50
C ASP A 250 4.52 -22.56 -12.60
N ARG A 251 3.69 -22.56 -11.56
CA ARG A 251 2.32 -23.08 -11.59
C ARG A 251 1.40 -22.03 -10.99
N ARG A 252 0.19 -21.93 -11.53
CA ARG A 252 -0.82 -20.97 -11.06
C ARG A 252 -1.79 -21.65 -10.11
N ILE A 253 -2.49 -20.87 -9.31
CA ILE A 253 -3.61 -21.38 -8.52
C ILE A 253 -4.82 -21.52 -9.46
N ARG A 254 -5.31 -22.74 -9.65
CA ARG A 254 -6.51 -23.04 -10.44
C ARG A 254 -7.78 -22.66 -9.67
N VAL A 255 -7.81 -22.89 -8.36
CA VAL A 255 -8.95 -22.56 -7.49
C VAL A 255 -8.43 -21.76 -6.30
N GLN A 256 -8.89 -20.52 -6.17
CA GLN A 256 -8.56 -19.67 -5.03
C GLN A 256 -9.25 -20.18 -3.75
N PRO A 257 -8.61 -20.03 -2.57
CA PRO A 257 -9.28 -20.28 -1.32
C PRO A 257 -10.43 -19.28 -1.13
N GLY A 258 -11.52 -19.72 -0.50
CA GLY A 258 -12.59 -18.81 -0.08
C GLY A 258 -12.14 -17.85 1.02
N GLU A 259 -13.04 -16.97 1.47
CA GLU A 259 -12.78 -15.91 2.47
C GLU A 259 -12.15 -16.41 3.79
N TRP A 260 -12.34 -17.70 4.11
CA TRP A 260 -11.73 -18.38 5.27
C TRP A 260 -11.00 -19.67 4.90
N GLY A 261 -10.70 -19.85 3.60
CA GLY A 261 -10.18 -21.09 3.07
C GLY A 261 -8.68 -21.27 3.27
N ILE A 262 -8.23 -22.51 3.23
CA ILE A 262 -6.82 -22.87 3.42
C ILE A 262 -6.00 -22.45 2.18
N PRO A 263 -4.93 -21.64 2.35
CA PRO A 263 -4.06 -21.24 1.25
C PRO A 263 -3.33 -22.44 0.64
N CYS A 264 -2.87 -22.29 -0.60
CA CYS A 264 -2.15 -23.36 -1.26
C CYS A 264 -0.84 -23.65 -0.53
N ASP A 265 -0.59 -24.94 -0.26
CA ASP A 265 0.68 -25.39 0.28
C ASP A 265 1.70 -25.65 -0.84
N GLY A 266 2.97 -25.30 -0.57
CA GLY A 266 4.09 -25.36 -1.51
C GLY A 266 4.31 -24.10 -2.36
N GLU A 267 5.42 -24.09 -3.11
CA GLU A 267 5.85 -22.92 -3.89
C GLU A 267 5.15 -22.84 -5.26
N ALA A 268 4.92 -21.60 -5.75
CA ALA A 268 4.41 -21.33 -7.10
C ALA A 268 5.52 -21.37 -8.15
N THR A 269 6.77 -21.16 -7.73
CA THR A 269 7.95 -21.24 -8.59
C THR A 269 8.87 -22.34 -8.08
N GLU A 270 9.21 -23.27 -8.95
CA GLU A 270 10.27 -24.25 -8.69
C GLU A 270 11.53 -23.79 -9.42
N MET A 271 12.65 -23.74 -8.70
CA MET A 271 13.96 -23.44 -9.27
C MET A 271 14.80 -24.71 -9.27
N ARG A 272 15.52 -24.95 -10.36
CA ARG A 272 16.57 -25.98 -10.40
C ARG A 272 17.80 -25.48 -11.13
N ARG A 273 18.95 -26.08 -10.81
CA ARG A 273 20.19 -25.85 -11.56
C ARG A 273 20.14 -26.51 -12.93
N CYS A 274 20.81 -25.89 -13.88
CA CYS A 274 21.00 -26.44 -15.22
C CYS A 274 22.11 -27.49 -15.21
N THR A 275 21.80 -28.71 -15.66
CA THR A 275 22.79 -29.79 -15.74
C THR A 275 23.62 -29.72 -17.03
N ASP A 276 23.06 -29.22 -18.14
CA ASP A 276 23.64 -29.41 -19.47
C ASP A 276 23.64 -28.18 -20.39
N SER A 277 23.34 -26.97 -19.88
CA SER A 277 23.36 -25.79 -20.76
C SER A 277 24.81 -25.41 -21.13
N GLU A 278 25.05 -25.21 -22.43
CA GLU A 278 26.37 -24.87 -22.95
C GLU A 278 26.89 -23.54 -22.38
N ASN A 279 25.98 -22.59 -22.15
CA ASN A 279 26.28 -21.31 -21.51
C ASN A 279 26.81 -21.50 -20.07
N CYS A 280 26.25 -22.45 -19.33
CA CYS A 280 26.70 -22.78 -17.97
C CYS A 280 28.03 -23.50 -17.95
N ARG A 281 28.22 -24.47 -18.84
CA ARG A 281 29.51 -25.16 -18.98
C ARG A 281 30.65 -24.18 -19.30
N ARG A 282 30.41 -23.20 -20.17
CA ARG A 282 31.39 -22.15 -20.51
C ARG A 282 31.63 -21.16 -19.36
N ALA A 283 30.59 -20.82 -18.58
CA ALA A 283 30.73 -19.96 -17.40
C ALA A 283 31.58 -20.62 -16.30
N THR A 284 31.34 -21.91 -16.01
CA THR A 284 32.12 -22.69 -15.04
C THR A 284 33.59 -22.84 -15.48
N GLN A 285 33.85 -23.14 -16.76
CA GLN A 285 35.22 -23.23 -17.29
C GLN A 285 35.99 -21.91 -17.17
N ARG A 286 35.32 -20.77 -17.41
CA ARG A 286 35.92 -19.43 -17.26
C ARG A 286 36.18 -19.06 -15.80
N ALA A 287 35.29 -19.45 -14.88
CA ALA A 287 35.46 -19.21 -13.45
C ALA A 287 36.65 -20.01 -12.88
N VAL A 288 36.79 -21.29 -13.27
CA VAL A 288 37.92 -22.15 -12.90
C VAL A 288 39.24 -21.60 -13.44
N ALA A 289 39.27 -21.14 -14.70
CA ALA A 289 40.47 -20.53 -15.30
C ALA A 289 40.90 -19.21 -14.62
N ARG A 290 39.99 -18.54 -13.90
CA ARG A 290 40.26 -17.30 -13.15
C ARG A 290 40.54 -17.54 -11.67
N GLY A 291 40.65 -18.79 -11.22
CA GLY A 291 41.01 -19.13 -9.85
C GLY A 291 39.92 -18.84 -8.80
N TRP A 292 38.66 -18.69 -9.22
CA TRP A 292 37.56 -18.48 -8.29
C TRP A 292 37.21 -19.81 -7.60
N LYS A 293 37.47 -19.91 -6.30
CA LYS A 293 36.93 -21.01 -5.48
C LYS A 293 35.43 -20.79 -5.32
N HIS A 294 34.64 -21.62 -5.99
CA HIS A 294 33.20 -21.71 -5.75
C HIS A 294 32.93 -22.13 -4.29
N PRO A 295 31.89 -21.59 -3.62
CA PRO A 295 31.34 -22.22 -2.43
C PRO A 295 30.64 -23.51 -2.88
N GLU A 296 31.38 -24.61 -2.72
CA GLU A 296 30.99 -26.01 -2.52
C GLU A 296 30.08 -26.71 -3.56
N LEU A 297 30.71 -27.72 -4.19
CA LEU A 297 30.15 -29.07 -4.36
C LEU A 297 29.67 -29.62 -3.01
#